data_AF-A0A932VRM2-F1
#
_entry.id   AF-A0A932VRM2-F1
#
_cell.length_a   1.000
_cell.length_b   1.000
_cell.length_c   1.000
_cell.angle_alpha   90.00
_cell.angle_beta   90.00
_cell.angle_gamma   90.00
#
_symmetry.space_group_name_H-M   'P 1'
#
loop_
_entity.id
_entity.type
_entity.pdbx_description
1 polymer ?
#
loop_
_entity_poly.entity_id
_entity_poly.type
_entity_poly.pdbx_seq_one_letter_code
_entity_poly.pdbx_strand_id
1 'polypeptide(L)'
;MKSKPIRTLGVLSLLIFFGAYVWAGDNKIITLNGGGATFPYPIYSKWFDEYYKLHPNLQINYQSIGSGGGIRQMTERTVDFGATDSPMTDEQLSKVNGTILQIPTLLGAVVLVYNLP
;
A
#
# COMPACT_ATOMS: atom_id res chain seq x y z
N MET A 1 50.27 40.32 12.72
CA MET A 1 49.44 39.32 12.02
C MET A 1 48.75 38.42 13.05
N LYS A 2 47.45 38.62 13.32
CA LYS A 2 46.65 37.76 14.22
C LYS A 2 46.00 36.65 13.38
N SER A 3 46.38 35.39 13.62
CA SER A 3 45.81 34.21 12.96
C SER A 3 44.39 33.95 13.45
N LYS A 4 43.47 33.68 12.51
CA LYS A 4 42.02 33.55 12.71
C LYS A 4 41.65 32.25 13.46
N PRO A 5 40.51 32.22 14.19
CA PRO A 5 40.05 31.05 14.92
C PRO A 5 39.30 30.10 13.98
N ILE A 6 40.04 29.25 13.26
CA ILE A 6 39.46 28.27 12.31
C ILE A 6 38.89 27.03 13.03
N ARG A 7 39.33 26.76 14.27
CA ARG A 7 38.93 25.55 15.01
C ARG A 7 37.52 25.62 15.62
N THR A 8 37.04 26.80 15.96
CA THR A 8 35.72 26.98 16.61
C THR A 8 34.57 26.86 15.60
N LEU A 9 34.80 27.19 14.32
CA LEU A 9 33.80 27.04 13.26
C LEU A 9 33.53 25.56 12.93
N GLY A 10 34.55 24.71 12.91
CA GLY A 10 34.40 23.29 12.54
C GLY A 10 33.55 22.47 13.52
N VAL A 11 33.62 22.78 14.82
CA VAL A 11 32.83 22.10 15.86
C VAL A 11 31.37 22.53 15.84
N LEU A 12 31.09 23.81 15.53
CA LEU A 12 29.73 24.32 15.41
C LEU A 12 29.01 23.70 14.20
N SER A 13 29.70 23.56 13.06
CA SER A 13 29.17 22.90 11.87
C SER A 13 28.79 21.44 12.15
N LEU A 14 29.65 20.70 12.85
CA LEU A 14 29.42 19.29 13.16
C LEU A 14 28.20 19.08 14.09
N LEU A 15 27.99 19.99 15.05
CA LEU A 15 26.84 19.96 15.95
C LEU A 15 25.52 20.31 15.25
N ILE A 16 25.55 21.21 14.26
CA ILE A 16 24.38 21.53 13.43
C ILE A 16 24.01 20.35 12.52
N PHE A 17 25.00 19.68 11.93
CA PHE A 17 24.77 18.48 11.11
C PHE A 17 24.28 17.28 11.94
N PHE A 18 24.77 17.10 13.17
CA PHE A 18 24.31 16.03 14.06
C PHE A 18 22.90 16.33 14.64
N GLY A 19 22.60 17.58 14.98
CA GLY A 19 21.28 18.01 15.42
C GLY A 19 20.20 17.90 14.34
N ALA A 20 20.54 18.15 13.08
CA ALA A 20 19.62 17.98 11.95
C ALA A 20 19.27 16.51 11.67
N TYR A 21 20.20 15.57 11.90
CA TYR A 21 19.94 14.14 11.76
C TYR A 21 18.97 13.60 12.83
N VAL A 22 19.00 14.15 14.05
CA VAL A 22 18.13 13.73 15.15
C VAL A 22 16.70 14.30 15.01
N TRP A 23 16.52 15.36 14.21
CA TRP A 23 15.21 16.00 13.95
C TRP A 23 14.61 15.67 12.58
N ALA A 24 15.17 14.71 11.85
CA ALA A 24 14.52 14.12 10.69
C ALA A 24 13.53 13.05 11.20
N GLY A 25 12.30 13.47 11.49
CA GLY A 25 11.21 12.52 11.73
C GLY A 25 11.12 11.57 10.54
N ASP A 26 11.20 10.27 10.81
CA ASP A 26 11.28 9.20 9.82
C ASP A 26 9.93 9.06 9.10
N ASN A 27 9.62 9.96 8.15
CA ASN A 27 8.47 9.89 7.28
C ASN A 27 8.71 8.81 6.22
N LYS A 28 8.77 7.56 6.67
CA LYS A 28 8.93 6.39 5.82
C LYS A 28 7.69 6.24 4.95
N ILE A 29 7.89 6.34 3.64
CA ILE A 29 6.85 5.99 2.66
C ILE A 29 6.67 4.47 2.71
N ILE A 30 5.45 4.04 2.95
CA ILE A 30 5.01 2.65 2.91
C ILE A 30 4.21 2.48 1.62
N THR A 31 4.55 1.46 0.84
CA THR A 31 3.79 1.08 -0.36
C THR A 31 3.14 -0.27 -0.12
N LEU A 32 1.83 -0.34 -0.33
CA LEU A 32 1.07 -1.59 -0.36
C LEU A 32 0.65 -1.87 -1.80
N ASN A 33 0.99 -3.06 -2.28
CA ASN A 33 0.60 -3.55 -3.59
C ASN A 33 -0.55 -4.54 -3.43
N GLY A 34 -1.64 -4.29 -4.11
CA GLY A 34 -2.80 -5.17 -4.17
C GLY A 34 -3.21 -5.48 -5.59
N GLY A 35 -3.98 -6.56 -5.75
CA GLY A 35 -4.54 -6.93 -7.03
C GLY A 35 -5.75 -7.84 -6.88
N GLY A 36 -6.67 -7.76 -7.84
CA GLY A 36 -7.78 -8.71 -7.91
C GLY A 36 -9.08 -8.15 -8.48
N ALA A 37 -10.18 -8.48 -7.80
CA ALA A 37 -11.55 -8.21 -8.22
C ALA A 37 -11.75 -6.82 -8.85
N THR A 38 -12.46 -6.80 -9.98
CA THR A 38 -12.79 -5.57 -10.70
C THR A 38 -14.02 -4.89 -10.12
N PHE A 39 -14.94 -5.65 -9.53
CA PHE A 39 -16.16 -5.16 -8.91
C PHE A 39 -15.93 -4.12 -7.81
N PRO A 40 -15.03 -4.31 -6.80
CA PRO A 40 -14.80 -3.31 -5.77
C PRO A 40 -13.88 -2.17 -6.21
N TYR A 41 -13.25 -2.24 -7.40
CA TYR A 41 -12.25 -1.26 -7.82
C TYR A 41 -12.71 0.21 -7.76
N PRO A 42 -13.95 0.57 -8.18
CA PRO A 42 -14.42 1.95 -8.09
C PRO A 42 -14.45 2.48 -6.65
N ILE A 43 -14.83 1.66 -5.67
CA ILE A 43 -14.85 2.11 -4.27
C ILE A 43 -13.44 2.11 -3.65
N TYR A 44 -12.60 1.14 -4.00
CA TYR A 44 -11.24 1.03 -3.49
C TYR A 44 -10.39 2.21 -3.95
N SER A 45 -10.45 2.56 -5.24
CA SER A 45 -9.76 3.75 -5.76
C SER A 45 -10.15 5.03 -5.03
N LYS A 46 -11.45 5.19 -4.71
CA LYS A 46 -11.91 6.34 -3.92
C LYS A 46 -11.41 6.31 -2.49
N TRP A 47 -11.46 5.15 -1.82
CA TRP A 47 -10.95 5.01 -0.46
C TRP A 47 -9.45 5.24 -0.37
N PHE A 48 -8.67 4.78 -1.35
CA PHE A 48 -7.22 5.00 -1.38
C PHE A 48 -6.89 6.49 -1.55
N ASP A 49 -7.61 7.21 -2.41
CA ASP A 49 -7.47 8.66 -2.57
C ASP A 49 -7.79 9.42 -1.28
N GLU A 50 -8.91 9.10 -0.62
CA GLU A 50 -9.28 9.72 0.66
C GLU A 50 -8.31 9.37 1.79
N TYR A 51 -7.85 8.12 1.84
CA TYR A 51 -6.89 7.68 2.85
C TYR A 51 -5.54 8.36 2.65
N TYR A 52 -5.07 8.52 1.41
CA TYR A 52 -3.82 9.21 1.09
C TYR A 52 -3.83 10.67 1.55
N LYS A 53 -4.96 11.38 1.44
CA LYS A 53 -5.09 12.77 1.94
C LYS A 53 -4.86 12.86 3.45
N LEU A 54 -5.25 11.84 4.20
CA LEU A 54 -5.06 11.76 5.66
C LEU A 54 -3.67 11.19 6.03
N HIS A 55 -3.14 10.32 5.19
CA HIS A 55 -1.91 9.55 5.42
C HIS A 55 -1.01 9.57 4.17
N PRO A 56 -0.34 10.70 3.88
CA PRO A 56 0.46 10.87 2.67
C PRO A 56 1.70 9.97 2.62
N ASN A 57 2.06 9.35 3.74
CA ASN A 57 3.13 8.37 3.84
C ASN A 57 2.70 6.94 3.45
N LEU A 58 1.42 6.67 3.19
CA LEU A 58 0.94 5.37 2.69
C LEU A 58 0.46 5.48 1.24
N GLN A 59 1.09 4.73 0.34
CA GLN A 59 0.67 4.61 -1.05
C GLN A 59 0.09 3.21 -1.28
N ILE A 60 -1.10 3.14 -1.87
CA ILE A 60 -1.75 1.87 -2.20
C ILE A 60 -1.83 1.74 -3.72
N ASN A 61 -1.09 0.80 -4.28
CA ASN A 61 -1.13 0.44 -5.69
C ASN A 61 -2.08 -0.74 -5.86
N TYR A 62 -3.13 -0.59 -6.67
CA TYR A 62 -4.09 -1.66 -6.90
C TYR A 62 -4.28 -1.98 -8.37
N GLN A 63 -4.16 -3.26 -8.74
CA GLN A 63 -4.35 -3.75 -10.10
C GLN A 63 -5.72 -4.44 -10.23
N SER A 64 -6.60 -3.86 -11.05
CA SER A 64 -7.92 -4.40 -11.36
C SER A 64 -7.83 -5.49 -12.44
N ILE A 65 -7.55 -6.73 -12.03
CA ILE A 65 -7.23 -7.86 -12.92
C ILE A 65 -8.23 -9.03 -12.81
N GLY A 66 -9.27 -8.88 -12.01
CA GLY A 66 -10.28 -9.91 -11.71
C GLY A 66 -9.91 -10.80 -10.53
N SER A 67 -10.93 -11.42 -9.92
CA SER A 67 -10.84 -12.20 -8.68
C SER A 67 -9.85 -13.37 -8.78
N GLY A 68 -9.82 -14.09 -9.91
CA GLY A 68 -8.86 -15.17 -10.14
C GLY A 68 -7.41 -14.68 -10.17
N GLY A 69 -7.16 -13.49 -10.72
CA GLY A 69 -5.84 -12.85 -10.71
C GLY A 69 -5.40 -12.50 -9.29
N GLY A 70 -6.31 -11.97 -8.47
CA GLY A 70 -6.06 -11.65 -7.06
C GLY A 70 -5.74 -12.88 -6.22
N ILE A 71 -6.53 -13.95 -6.36
CA ILE A 71 -6.29 -15.23 -5.67
C ILE A 71 -4.91 -15.78 -6.05
N ARG A 72 -4.57 -15.78 -7.34
CA ARG A 72 -3.26 -16.27 -7.82
C ARG A 72 -2.12 -15.45 -7.24
N GLN A 73 -2.17 -14.12 -7.38
CA GLN A 73 -1.09 -13.24 -6.90
C GLN A 73 -0.91 -13.32 -5.38
N MET A 74 -2.01 -13.45 -4.62
CA MET A 74 -1.95 -13.65 -3.18
C MET A 74 -1.33 -15.01 -2.80
N THR A 75 -1.69 -16.07 -3.54
CA THR A 75 -1.14 -17.43 -3.33
C THR A 75 0.36 -17.47 -3.63
N GLU A 76 0.79 -16.79 -4.70
CA GLU A 76 2.19 -16.66 -5.12
C GLU A 76 2.97 -15.61 -4.33
N ARG A 77 2.31 -14.84 -3.44
CA ARG A 77 2.88 -13.72 -2.67
C ARG A 77 3.55 -12.64 -3.49
N THR A 78 2.96 -12.32 -4.63
CA THR A 78 3.43 -11.21 -5.48
C THR A 78 2.77 -9.88 -5.11
N VAL A 79 1.76 -9.90 -4.23
CA VAL A 79 1.06 -8.74 -3.68
C VAL A 79 0.94 -8.85 -2.16
N ASP A 80 0.80 -7.70 -1.50
CA ASP A 80 0.59 -7.59 -0.05
C ASP A 80 -0.84 -7.97 0.34
N PHE A 81 -1.82 -7.73 -0.55
CA PHE A 81 -3.21 -8.16 -0.37
C PHE A 81 -3.88 -8.52 -1.70
N GLY A 82 -4.73 -9.55 -1.67
CA GLY A 82 -5.57 -9.95 -2.81
C GLY A 82 -7.03 -9.59 -2.59
N ALA A 83 -7.73 -9.16 -3.64
CA ALA A 83 -9.17 -8.92 -3.60
C ALA A 83 -9.92 -9.96 -4.46
N THR A 84 -11.04 -10.46 -3.95
CA THR A 84 -11.88 -11.43 -4.64
C THR A 84 -13.35 -11.22 -4.27
N ASP A 85 -14.23 -11.34 -5.27
CA ASP A 85 -15.69 -11.28 -5.07
C ASP A 85 -16.24 -12.59 -4.49
N SER A 86 -15.46 -13.67 -4.61
CA SER A 86 -15.79 -14.98 -4.05
C SER A 86 -14.74 -15.35 -3.01
N PRO A 87 -15.12 -15.76 -1.79
CA PRO A 87 -14.19 -16.34 -0.82
C PRO A 87 -13.33 -17.45 -1.44
N MET A 88 -12.07 -17.55 -1.05
CA MET A 88 -11.22 -18.66 -1.52
C MET A 88 -11.77 -19.98 -1.02
N THR A 89 -11.77 -21.00 -1.88
CA THR A 89 -12.15 -22.37 -1.52
C THR A 89 -11.08 -23.03 -0.65
N ASP A 90 -11.44 -24.11 0.05
CA ASP A 90 -10.49 -24.89 0.85
C ASP A 90 -9.32 -25.42 0.00
N GLU A 91 -9.60 -25.83 -1.24
CA GLU A 91 -8.56 -26.26 -2.18
C GLU A 91 -7.58 -25.12 -2.50
N GLN A 92 -8.08 -23.90 -2.73
CA GLN A 92 -7.24 -22.73 -2.98
C GLN A 92 -6.44 -22.36 -1.73
N LEU A 93 -7.05 -22.40 -0.54
CA LEU A 93 -6.38 -22.11 0.73
C LEU A 93 -5.27 -23.11 1.04
N SER A 94 -5.47 -24.40 0.76
CA SER A 94 -4.45 -25.45 0.93
C SER A 94 -3.19 -25.24 0.09
N LYS A 95 -3.29 -24.49 -1.02
CA LYS A 95 -2.17 -24.17 -1.90
C LYS A 95 -1.35 -22.99 -1.41
N VAL A 96 -1.83 -22.26 -0.40
CA VAL A 96 -1.13 -21.11 0.15
C VAL A 96 -0.10 -21.58 1.16
N ASN A 97 1.14 -21.12 0.98
CA ASN A 97 2.22 -21.44 1.91
C ASN A 97 2.16 -20.57 3.17
N GLY A 98 1.08 -20.59 3.96
CA GLY A 98 0.94 -19.80 5.19
C GLY A 98 -0.53 -19.53 5.50
N THR A 99 -0.82 -18.50 6.29
CA THR A 99 -2.19 -18.16 6.68
C THR A 99 -2.69 -16.97 5.88
N ILE A 100 -3.83 -17.13 5.20
CA ILE A 100 -4.59 -16.01 4.63
C ILE A 100 -5.78 -15.74 5.53
N LEU A 101 -5.95 -14.46 5.88
CA LEU A 101 -7.18 -13.97 6.48
C LEU A 101 -8.06 -13.39 5.37
N GLN A 102 -9.30 -13.88 5.26
CA GLN A 102 -10.29 -13.32 4.35
C GLN A 102 -11.17 -12.34 5.13
N ILE A 103 -11.16 -11.07 4.72
CA ILE A 103 -11.90 -9.99 5.38
C ILE A 103 -12.96 -9.46 4.40
N PRO A 104 -14.26 -9.53 4.72
CA PRO A 104 -15.29 -8.90 3.90
C PRO A 104 -15.15 -7.38 3.99
N THR A 105 -15.02 -6.70 2.85
CA THR A 105 -14.83 -5.24 2.80
C THR A 105 -16.10 -4.47 2.48
N LEU A 106 -16.97 -5.02 1.64
CA LEU A 106 -18.22 -4.40 1.21
C LEU A 106 -19.23 -5.44 0.70
N LEU A 107 -20.47 -5.00 0.53
CA LEU A 107 -21.55 -5.73 -0.12
C LEU A 107 -22.10 -4.88 -1.27
N GLY A 108 -22.49 -5.52 -2.37
CA GLY A 108 -23.17 -4.86 -3.47
C GLY A 108 -23.94 -5.85 -4.34
N ALA A 109 -24.85 -5.35 -5.16
CA ALA A 109 -25.70 -6.15 -6.03
C ALA A 109 -25.16 -6.18 -7.46
N VAL A 110 -25.30 -7.33 -8.13
CA VAL A 110 -25.04 -7.49 -9.57
C VAL A 110 -26.37 -7.49 -10.30
N VAL A 111 -26.48 -6.67 -11.34
CA VAL A 111 -27.71 -6.53 -12.15
C VAL A 111 -27.42 -6.86 -13.61
N LEU A 112 -28.41 -7.45 -14.28
CA LEU A 112 -28.35 -7.71 -15.73
C LEU A 112 -28.63 -6.40 -16.48
N VAL A 113 -27.82 -6.10 -17.48
CA VAL A 113 -27.99 -4.95 -18.37
C VAL A 113 -28.06 -5.47 -19.81
N TYR A 114 -29.01 -4.96 -20.58
CA TYR A 114 -29.24 -5.34 -21.97
C TYR A 114 -29.51 -4.09 -22.82
N ASN A 115 -29.23 -4.17 -24.12
CA ASN A 115 -29.51 -3.10 -25.08
C ASN A 115 -30.63 -3.57 -26.03
N LEU A 116 -31.80 -2.93 -26.00
CA LEU A 116 -32.88 -3.19 -26.95
C LEU A 116 -32.83 -2.13 -28.06
N PRO A 117 -32.55 -2.53 -29.32
CA PRO A 117 -32.56 -1.62 -30.46
C PRO A 117 -33.96 -1.14 -30.84
#